data_AF-A0A401W8R2-F1
#
_entry.id   AF-A0A401W8R2-F1
#
_cell.length_a   1.000
_cell.length_b   1.000
_cell.length_c   1.000
_cell.angle_alpha   90.00
_cell.angle_beta   90.00
_cell.angle_gamma   90.00
#
_symmetry.space_group_name_H-M   'P 1'
#
loop_
_entity.id
_entity.type
_entity.pdbx_description
1 polymer ?
#
loop_
_entity_poly.entity_id
_entity_poly.type
_entity_poly.pdbx_seq_one_letter_code
_entity_poly.pdbx_strand_id
1 'polypeptide(L)'
;MTQLAPSPRAANETTLKPAALRLLREIARRDAGDGVMFVPAPCGRWRLDGTTYVVADRSFHPLDAAGYVDVGNGRTDPAHITRAGHAYLATMDGRAAA
;
A
#
# COMPACT_ATOMS: atom_id res chain seq x y z
N MET A 1 35.93 -7.89 -23.59
CA MET A 1 35.44 -7.00 -22.53
C MET A 1 34.42 -6.05 -23.16
N THR A 2 33.12 -6.39 -23.11
CA THR A 2 32.07 -5.44 -23.48
C THR A 2 30.93 -5.63 -22.50
N GLN A 3 30.87 -4.71 -21.55
CA GLN A 3 29.84 -4.61 -20.53
C GLN A 3 28.51 -4.31 -21.23
N LEU A 4 27.66 -5.32 -21.40
CA LEU A 4 26.25 -5.10 -21.73
C LEU A 4 25.62 -4.45 -20.49
N ALA A 5 25.42 -3.14 -20.56
CA ALA A 5 24.62 -2.42 -19.60
C ALA A 5 23.24 -3.10 -19.49
N PRO A 6 22.73 -3.39 -18.27
CA PRO A 6 21.34 -3.78 -18.14
C PRO A 6 20.47 -2.63 -18.64
N SER A 7 19.70 -2.90 -19.69
CA SER A 7 18.73 -1.97 -20.27
C SER A 7 17.88 -1.35 -19.15
N PRO A 8 17.65 -0.03 -19.14
CA PRO A 8 16.63 0.54 -18.29
C PRO A 8 15.27 0.08 -18.82
N ARG A 9 14.80 -1.08 -18.36
CA ARG A 9 13.38 -1.47 -18.39
C ARG A 9 12.62 -0.58 -17.40
N ALA A 10 12.69 0.73 -17.62
CA ALA A 10 11.91 1.77 -16.96
C ALA A 10 10.52 1.84 -17.62
N ALA A 11 9.79 0.73 -17.60
CA ALA A 11 8.45 0.65 -18.20
C ALA A 11 7.46 -0.23 -17.42
N ASN A 12 7.78 -0.62 -16.18
CA ASN A 12 6.80 -1.06 -15.20
C ASN A 12 6.92 -0.18 -13.95
N GLU A 13 6.88 1.14 -14.13
CA GLU A 13 6.40 2.02 -13.07
C GLU A 13 4.91 1.72 -12.89
N THR A 14 4.60 0.66 -12.16
CA THR A 14 3.26 0.40 -11.65
C THR A 14 3.01 1.44 -10.56
N THR A 15 2.86 2.70 -10.97
CA THR A 15 2.53 3.80 -10.08
C THR A 15 1.18 3.45 -9.47
N LEU A 16 1.19 3.18 -8.16
CA LEU A 16 -0.04 2.91 -7.43
C LEU A 16 -1.02 4.04 -7.69
N LYS A 17 -2.29 3.69 -7.92
CA LYS A 17 -3.34 4.70 -8.02
C LYS A 17 -3.28 5.61 -6.79
N PRO A 18 -3.55 6.93 -6.90
CA PRO A 18 -3.45 7.85 -5.78
C PRO A 18 -4.23 7.39 -4.53
N ALA A 19 -5.38 6.74 -4.72
CA ALA A 19 -6.17 6.15 -3.65
C ALA A 19 -5.44 4.99 -2.93
N ALA A 20 -4.75 4.12 -3.66
CA ALA A 20 -3.99 3.01 -3.09
C ALA A 20 -2.71 3.50 -2.40
N LEU A 21 -2.03 4.49 -2.96
CA LEU A 21 -0.90 5.15 -2.29
C LEU A 21 -1.33 5.83 -0.99
N ARG A 22 -2.48 6.51 -1.00
CA ARG A 22 -3.05 7.15 0.20
C ARG A 22 -3.42 6.11 1.26
N LEU A 23 -3.99 4.98 0.85
CA LEU A 23 -4.29 3.85 1.75
C LEU A 23 -3.00 3.30 2.37
N LEU A 24 -1.97 3.03 1.56
CA LEU A 24 -0.68 2.55 2.03
C LEU A 24 -0.04 3.49 3.05
N ARG A 25 -0.07 4.80 2.78
CA ARG A 25 0.40 5.82 3.73
C ARG A 25 -0.41 5.85 5.03
N GLU A 26 -1.73 5.67 4.95
CA GLU A 26 -2.57 5.67 6.14
C GLU A 26 -2.28 4.46 7.03
N ILE A 27 -2.10 3.28 6.43
CA ILE A 27 -1.69 2.07 7.14
C ILE A 27 -0.30 2.27 7.74
N ALA A 28 0.69 2.73 6.96
CA ALA A 28 2.05 2.97 7.44
C ALA A 28 2.14 3.93 8.63
N ARG A 29 1.25 4.94 8.69
CA ARG A 29 1.23 5.92 9.77
C ARG A 29 0.65 5.39 11.08
N ARG A 30 -0.19 4.35 11.00
CA ARG A 30 -0.99 3.86 12.12
C ARG A 30 -0.61 2.47 12.56
N ASP A 31 0.00 1.70 11.67
CA ASP A 31 0.57 0.42 12.02
C ASP A 31 1.76 0.66 12.95
N ALA A 32 1.51 0.50 14.25
CA ALA A 32 2.53 0.56 15.29
C ALA A 32 3.10 -0.85 15.61
N GLY A 33 2.75 -1.87 14.81
CA GLY A 33 3.11 -3.27 15.02
C GLY A 33 1.91 -4.18 15.31
N ASP A 34 0.80 -3.62 15.79
CA ASP A 34 -0.45 -4.35 16.06
C ASP A 34 -1.35 -4.48 14.82
N GLY A 35 -0.97 -3.84 13.71
CA GLY A 35 -1.78 -3.78 12.50
C GLY A 35 -2.94 -2.82 12.63
N VAL A 36 -3.63 -2.66 11.50
CA VAL A 36 -4.60 -1.59 11.31
C VAL A 36 -5.95 -2.20 10.97
N MET A 37 -6.92 -2.05 11.88
CA MET A 37 -8.25 -2.61 11.69
C MET A 37 -9.07 -1.80 10.70
N PHE A 38 -9.78 -2.52 9.83
CA PHE A 38 -10.77 -1.95 8.92
C PHE A 38 -12.14 -2.56 9.22
N VAL A 39 -13.13 -1.69 9.39
CA VAL A 39 -14.53 -2.08 9.57
C VAL A 39 -15.28 -1.94 8.25
N PRO A 40 -16.20 -2.87 7.92
CA PRO A 40 -17.01 -2.77 6.72
C PRO A 40 -17.87 -1.50 6.76
N ALA A 41 -17.93 -0.79 5.64
CA ALA A 41 -18.73 0.40 5.42
C ALA A 41 -19.69 0.20 4.23
N PRO A 42 -20.80 0.95 4.17
CA PRO A 42 -21.76 0.83 3.08
C PRO A 42 -21.12 0.97 1.69
N CYS A 43 -21.71 0.30 0.70
CA CYS A 43 -21.31 0.35 -0.72
C CYS A 43 -19.96 -0.32 -1.04
N GLY A 44 -19.60 -1.43 -0.38
CA GLY A 44 -18.36 -2.17 -0.68
C GLY A 44 -17.11 -1.36 -0.35
N ARG A 45 -17.17 -0.62 0.76
CA ARG A 45 -16.09 0.22 1.25
C ARG A 45 -15.64 -0.29 2.61
N TRP A 46 -14.42 0.08 2.97
CA TRP A 46 -13.84 -0.21 4.25
C TRP A 46 -13.49 1.09 4.92
N ARG A 47 -13.91 1.23 6.16
CA ARG A 47 -13.52 2.36 6.99
C ARG A 47 -12.44 1.89 7.94
N LEU A 48 -11.40 2.67 8.03
CA LEU A 48 -10.36 2.45 9.00
C LEU A 48 -10.88 2.68 10.42
N ASP A 49 -10.70 1.70 11.30
CA ASP A 49 -11.23 1.74 12.66
C ASP A 49 -10.66 2.92 13.46
N GLY A 50 -11.50 3.55 14.28
CA GLY A 50 -11.14 4.79 14.98
C GLY A 50 -11.02 6.03 14.08
N THR A 51 -11.50 5.99 12.82
CA THR A 51 -11.43 7.14 11.89
C THR A 51 -12.64 7.33 11.01
N THR A 52 -12.68 8.47 10.32
CA THR A 52 -13.57 8.75 9.19
C THR A 52 -12.95 8.39 7.84
N TYR A 53 -11.75 7.79 7.80
CA TYR A 53 -11.08 7.43 6.56
C TYR A 53 -11.75 6.21 5.95
N VAL A 54 -12.33 6.39 4.77
CA VAL A 54 -13.02 5.34 4.02
C VAL A 54 -12.32 5.12 2.69
N VAL A 55 -12.12 3.85 2.35
CA VAL A 55 -11.48 3.42 1.12
C VAL A 55 -12.34 2.36 0.42
N ALA A 56 -12.29 2.32 -0.90
CA ALA A 56 -12.98 1.28 -1.65
C ALA A 56 -12.24 -0.05 -1.53
N ASP A 57 -12.97 -1.15 -1.43
CA ASP A 57 -12.42 -2.50 -1.37
C ASP A 57 -11.39 -2.80 -2.50
N ARG A 58 -11.70 -2.35 -3.71
CA ARG A 58 -10.84 -2.47 -4.89
C ARG A 58 -9.45 -1.82 -4.76
N SER A 59 -9.27 -0.90 -3.81
CA SER A 59 -7.99 -0.24 -3.57
C SER A 59 -7.01 -1.12 -2.79
N PHE A 60 -7.50 -2.17 -2.11
CA PHE A 60 -6.65 -3.17 -1.46
C PHE A 60 -6.04 -4.14 -2.48
N HIS A 61 -6.78 -4.49 -3.54
CA HIS A 61 -6.31 -5.44 -4.55
C HIS A 61 -4.92 -5.14 -5.12
N PRO A 62 -4.58 -3.92 -5.57
CA PRO A 62 -3.24 -3.63 -6.06
C PRO A 62 -2.17 -3.58 -4.96
N LEU A 63 -2.54 -3.36 -3.70
CA LEU A 63 -1.57 -3.34 -2.58
C LEU A 63 -1.25 -4.77 -2.13
N ASP A 64 -2.25 -5.62 -2.05
CA ASP A 64 -2.16 -7.05 -1.76
C ASP A 64 -1.42 -7.80 -2.88
N ALA A 65 -1.79 -7.57 -4.14
CA ALA A 65 -1.12 -8.16 -5.29
C ALA A 65 0.36 -7.76 -5.40
N ALA A 66 0.72 -6.57 -4.92
CA ALA A 66 2.10 -6.10 -4.86
C ALA A 66 2.83 -6.49 -3.56
N GLY A 67 2.13 -7.11 -2.60
CA GLY A 67 2.68 -7.50 -1.30
C GLY A 67 3.09 -6.33 -0.41
N TYR A 68 2.51 -5.14 -0.59
CA TYR A 68 2.82 -3.96 0.22
C TYR A 68 2.10 -3.93 1.56
N VAL A 69 0.98 -4.64 1.64
CA VAL A 69 0.18 -4.81 2.85
C VAL A 69 -0.13 -6.29 3.00
N ASP A 70 -0.14 -6.76 4.24
CA ASP A 70 -0.68 -8.05 4.61
C ASP A 70 -2.06 -7.80 5.19
N VAL A 71 -3.11 -8.23 4.50
CA VAL A 71 -4.52 -8.00 4.89
C VAL A 71 -5.14 -9.22 5.58
N GLY A 72 -4.30 -10.21 5.95
CA GLY A 72 -4.72 -11.47 6.53
C GLY A 72 -5.78 -12.20 5.71
N ASN A 73 -6.49 -13.14 6.35
CA ASN A 73 -7.31 -14.12 5.65
C ASN A 73 -8.68 -13.51 5.25
N GLY A 74 -8.67 -12.67 4.23
CA GLY A 74 -9.89 -12.10 3.65
C GLY A 74 -10.35 -10.77 4.26
N ARG A 75 -9.41 -9.91 4.69
CA ARG A 75 -9.70 -8.52 5.13
C ARG A 75 -10.53 -8.44 6.43
N THR A 76 -10.50 -9.51 7.23
CA THR A 76 -11.13 -9.56 8.56
C THR A 76 -10.10 -9.39 9.68
N ASP A 77 -8.82 -9.59 9.35
CA ASP A 77 -7.69 -9.40 10.23
C ASP A 77 -7.13 -7.97 10.14
N PRO A 78 -6.35 -7.52 11.14
CA PRO A 78 -5.63 -6.27 11.07
C PRO A 78 -4.73 -6.23 9.83
N ALA A 79 -4.81 -5.13 9.07
CA ALA A 79 -3.93 -4.93 7.94
C ALA A 79 -2.57 -4.43 8.42
N HIS A 80 -1.51 -5.16 8.11
CA HIS A 80 -0.14 -4.76 8.43
C HIS A 80 0.55 -4.20 7.21
N ILE A 81 1.38 -3.17 7.39
CA ILE A 81 2.28 -2.77 6.32
C ILE A 81 3.48 -3.72 6.28
N THR A 82 3.81 -4.20 5.08
CA THR A 82 4.98 -5.05 4.92
C THR A 82 6.25 -4.21 4.77
N ARG A 83 7.40 -4.86 4.92
CA ARG A 83 8.71 -4.24 4.63
C ARG A 83 8.79 -3.70 3.19
N ALA A 84 8.13 -4.36 2.24
CA ALA A 84 8.07 -3.89 0.85
C ALA A 84 7.24 -2.60 0.72
N GLY A 85 6.12 -2.51 1.45
CA GLY A 85 5.30 -1.29 1.53
C GLY A 85 6.09 -0.09 2.08
N HIS A 86 6.84 -0.30 3.16
CA HIS A 86 7.72 0.74 3.71
C HIS A 86 8.81 1.19 2.72
N ALA A 87 9.48 0.25 2.05
CA ALA A 87 10.51 0.56 1.07
C ALA A 87 9.94 1.33 -0.14
N TYR A 88 8.71 0.99 -0.57
CA TYR A 88 8.02 1.72 -1.63
C TYR A 88 7.71 3.15 -1.22
N LEU A 89 7.17 3.37 -0.01
CA LEU A 89 6.92 4.71 0.51
C LEU A 89 8.20 5.54 0.62
N ALA A 90 9.28 4.97 1.14
CA ALA A 90 10.58 5.65 1.21
C ALA A 90 11.10 6.07 -0.17
N THR A 91 10.87 5.25 -1.20
CA THR A 91 11.24 5.59 -2.59
C THR A 91 10.38 6.72 -3.16
N MET A 92 9.08 6.74 -2.83
CA MET A 92 8.16 7.79 -3.29
C MET A 92 8.36 9.12 -2.57
N ASP A 93 8.59 9.10 -1.25
CA ASP A 93 8.85 10.30 -0.47
C ASP A 93 10.26 10.86 -0.79
N GLY A 94 11.24 9.99 -1.05
CA GLY A 94 12.56 10.39 -1.56
C GLY A 94 12.50 11.02 -2.94
N ARG A 95 11.61 10.56 -3.83
CA ARG A 95 11.34 11.20 -5.14
C ARG A 95 10.59 12.53 -5.01
N ALA A 96 9.83 12.74 -3.95
CA ALA A 96 9.11 14.00 -3.71
C ALA A 96 9.99 15.09 -3.08
N ALA A 97 11.13 14.72 -2.51
CA ALA A 97 12.08 15.62 -1.85
C ALA A 97 13.27 16.04 -2.74
N ALA A 98 13.33 15.56 -3.99
CA ALA A 98 14.36 15.87 -4.98
C ALA A 98 13.78 16.77 -6.09
#